data_AF-B5CVB8-F1
#
_entry.id   AF-B5CVB8-F1
#
_cell.length_a   1.000
_cell.length_b   1.000
_cell.length_c   1.000
_cell.angle_alpha   90.00
_cell.angle_beta   90.00
_cell.angle_gamma   90.00
#
_symmetry.space_group_name_H-M   'P 1'
#
loop_
_entity.id
_entity.type
_entity.pdbx_description
1 polymer ?
#
loop_
_entity_poly.entity_id
_entity_poly.type
_entity_poly.pdbx_seq_one_letter_code
_entity_poly.pdbx_strand_id
1 'polypeptide(L)'
;MKHIFFSFFLLIAAGAVYASSLEEKPAVIPVSKVMTHDPVLIKQGDTYYLFATGHGISVMSSKDLQNWKFEKPVFDKAPQWAVETVKGYNGHTWAPDIIFHNGVYHLFYSCSAFGKNTSAIGHATNPTLDPSSPDFKWTDHGKVIQSVPNRDMWNAIDPNIIIDENGTPWMDFGSFWDGIKMVKLTPDMNGVAQPEEWYSLSRRPRTFNLDEKNAGDGAVEAPFIMKHGDYYYLFVSFDYCCKGLKSNYKVMVGRSKTVTGPYLDKDGKAMDKGGGSLVIQGNKDYAGIGHNAAYHLDGKDYFISHAYSVAEEGAPKLIIREMTWTPDGWPIVNF
;
A
#
# COMPACT_ATOMS: atom_id res chain seq x y z
N MET A 1 -15.99 -70.60 56.12
CA MET A 1 -14.61 -70.19 55.74
C MET A 1 -14.61 -68.69 55.57
N LYS A 2 -13.85 -67.98 56.42
CA LYS A 2 -13.76 -66.51 56.42
C LYS A 2 -12.82 -66.09 55.28
N HIS A 3 -13.33 -65.38 54.28
CA HIS A 3 -12.50 -64.73 53.27
C HIS A 3 -12.21 -63.29 53.70
N ILE A 4 -10.95 -63.01 54.00
CA ILE A 4 -10.42 -61.67 54.25
C ILE A 4 -9.99 -61.11 52.89
N PHE A 5 -10.68 -60.07 52.41
CA PHE A 5 -10.23 -59.29 51.26
C PHE A 5 -9.46 -58.06 51.76
N PHE A 6 -8.18 -57.97 51.36
CA PHE A 6 -7.33 -56.80 51.54
C PHE A 6 -7.82 -55.67 50.63
N SER A 7 -8.21 -54.53 51.21
CA SER A 7 -8.40 -53.27 50.46
C SER A 7 -7.04 -52.61 50.24
N PHE A 8 -6.64 -52.47 48.97
CA PHE A 8 -5.56 -51.57 48.57
C PHE A 8 -6.12 -50.15 48.47
N PHE A 9 -5.65 -49.24 49.33
CA PHE A 9 -5.92 -47.81 49.21
C PHE A 9 -5.15 -47.24 48.00
N LEU A 10 -5.90 -46.71 47.03
CA LEU A 10 -5.39 -45.96 45.89
C LEU A 10 -5.16 -44.51 46.36
N LEU A 11 -3.91 -44.09 46.53
CA LEU A 11 -3.57 -42.68 46.74
C LEU A 11 -3.23 -42.04 45.38
N ILE A 12 -4.23 -41.44 44.72
CA ILE A 12 -3.98 -40.55 43.57
C ILE A 12 -3.79 -39.15 44.15
N ALA A 13 -2.53 -38.70 44.20
CA ALA A 13 -2.22 -37.30 44.46
C ALA A 13 -2.66 -36.45 43.26
N ALA A 14 -3.73 -35.68 43.42
CA ALA A 14 -4.16 -34.68 42.45
C ALA A 14 -3.18 -33.49 42.48
N GLY A 15 -2.14 -33.54 41.64
CA GLY A 15 -1.32 -32.37 41.33
C GLY A 15 -2.08 -31.45 40.39
N ALA A 16 -2.65 -30.36 40.92
CA ALA A 16 -3.17 -29.28 40.09
C ALA A 16 -1.98 -28.57 39.41
N VAL A 17 -1.74 -28.90 38.14
CA VAL A 17 -0.84 -28.12 37.27
C VAL A 17 -1.56 -26.84 36.92
N TYR A 18 -1.22 -25.75 37.62
CA TYR A 18 -1.53 -24.40 37.14
C TYR A 18 -0.65 -24.15 35.92
N ALA A 19 -1.17 -24.44 34.73
CA ALA A 19 -0.63 -23.89 33.49
C ALA A 19 -1.02 -22.40 33.45
N SER A 20 -0.14 -21.53 33.93
CA SER A 20 -0.22 -20.12 33.57
C SER A 20 0.17 -20.01 32.10
N SER A 21 -0.81 -19.88 31.22
CA SER A 21 -0.55 -19.40 29.86
C SER A 21 -0.04 -17.97 29.98
N LEU A 22 1.28 -17.78 29.88
CA LEU A 22 1.83 -16.47 29.55
C LEU A 22 1.33 -16.16 28.14
N GLU A 23 0.24 -15.42 28.01
CA GLU A 23 -0.07 -14.76 26.75
C GLU A 23 1.13 -13.86 26.43
N GLU A 24 1.92 -14.25 25.43
CA GLU A 24 2.93 -13.36 24.86
C GLU A 24 2.18 -12.13 24.35
N LYS A 25 2.28 -11.01 25.09
CA LYS A 25 1.79 -9.73 24.61
C LYS A 25 2.42 -9.49 23.23
N PRO A 26 1.62 -9.18 22.20
CA PRO A 26 2.13 -8.89 20.87
C PRO A 26 3.25 -7.85 20.96
N ALA A 27 4.41 -8.15 20.37
CA ALA A 27 5.58 -7.30 20.46
C ALA A 27 5.27 -5.92 19.85
N VAL A 28 5.23 -4.90 20.72
CA VAL A 28 5.17 -3.50 20.29
C VAL A 28 6.59 -3.06 19.95
N ILE A 29 6.80 -2.55 18.74
CA ILE A 29 8.11 -2.09 18.26
C ILE A 29 8.07 -0.59 17.95
N PRO A 30 9.15 0.16 18.22
CA PRO A 30 9.23 1.56 17.84
C PRO A 30 9.33 1.69 16.30
N VAL A 31 8.86 2.80 15.75
CA VAL A 31 8.85 3.11 14.32
C VAL A 31 10.22 2.97 13.67
N SER A 32 11.30 3.30 14.39
CA SER A 32 12.69 3.13 13.94
C SER A 32 13.09 1.67 13.67
N LYS A 33 12.36 0.70 14.22
CA LYS A 33 12.56 -0.73 13.99
C LYS A 33 11.59 -1.33 12.98
N VAL A 34 10.56 -0.60 12.57
CA VAL A 34 9.57 -1.09 11.60
C VAL A 34 10.23 -1.25 10.24
N MET A 35 10.28 -2.49 9.76
CA MET A 35 10.57 -2.81 8.38
C MET A 35 9.26 -2.87 7.60
N THR A 36 9.17 -2.15 6.50
CA THR A 36 7.96 -2.09 5.68
C THR A 36 8.32 -1.83 4.22
N HIS A 37 7.45 -2.24 3.31
CA HIS A 37 7.51 -1.90 1.90
C HIS A 37 6.10 -1.49 1.45
N ASP A 38 6.03 -0.46 0.62
CA ASP A 38 4.77 0.11 0.09
C ASP A 38 3.69 0.38 1.16
N PRO A 39 3.99 1.22 2.17
CA PRO A 39 3.05 1.46 3.27
C PRO A 39 1.94 2.45 2.91
N VAL A 40 0.70 2.13 3.30
CA VAL A 40 -0.44 3.05 3.38
C VAL A 40 -1.01 3.10 4.79
N LEU A 41 -1.71 4.19 5.12
CA LEU A 41 -2.15 4.49 6.48
C LEU A 41 -3.61 4.95 6.50
N ILE A 42 -4.36 4.51 7.50
CA ILE A 42 -5.68 5.06 7.82
C ILE A 42 -5.90 5.07 9.33
N LYS A 43 -6.89 5.83 9.80
CA LYS A 43 -7.24 5.90 11.22
C LYS A 43 -8.71 5.52 11.43
N GLN A 44 -8.97 4.66 12.42
CA GLN A 44 -10.30 4.39 12.96
C GLN A 44 -10.33 4.76 14.45
N GLY A 45 -11.22 5.68 14.83
CA GLY A 45 -11.29 6.16 16.21
C GLY A 45 -9.96 6.80 16.64
N ASP A 46 -9.31 6.23 17.65
CA ASP A 46 -8.00 6.64 18.18
C ASP A 46 -6.84 5.78 17.67
N THR A 47 -7.08 4.87 16.72
CA THR A 47 -6.11 3.87 16.28
C THR A 47 -5.74 4.06 14.82
N TYR A 48 -4.44 4.16 14.57
CA TYR A 48 -3.84 4.15 13.24
C TYR A 48 -3.59 2.71 12.79
N TYR A 49 -3.87 2.43 11.53
CA TYR A 49 -3.63 1.15 10.88
C TYR A 49 -2.76 1.37 9.66
N LEU A 50 -1.64 0.66 9.62
CA LEU A 50 -0.70 0.62 8.50
C LEU A 50 -0.89 -0.69 7.76
N PHE A 51 -1.05 -0.61 6.44
CA PHE A 51 -1.07 -1.75 5.55
C PHE A 51 0.16 -1.69 4.65
N ALA A 52 0.79 -2.82 4.40
CA ALA A 52 2.03 -2.89 3.65
C ALA A 52 2.13 -4.18 2.82
N THR A 53 3.00 -4.15 1.82
CA THR A 53 3.38 -5.33 1.03
C THR A 53 3.81 -6.48 1.95
N GLY A 54 3.26 -7.67 1.71
CA GLY A 54 3.57 -8.86 2.51
C GLY A 54 2.68 -10.05 2.20
N HIS A 55 2.92 -11.18 2.88
CA HIS A 55 2.04 -12.34 2.79
C HIS A 55 0.67 -12.02 3.35
N GLY A 56 -0.34 -12.01 2.47
CA GLY A 56 -1.71 -11.66 2.81
C GLY A 56 -1.92 -10.20 3.18
N ILE A 57 -0.98 -9.30 2.82
CA ILE A 57 -0.94 -7.88 3.21
C ILE A 57 -0.65 -7.73 4.71
N SER A 58 0.52 -7.20 5.04
CA SER A 58 0.93 -7.01 6.43
C SER A 58 0.17 -5.85 7.05
N VAL A 59 -0.27 -6.03 8.30
CA VAL A 59 -1.04 -5.03 9.06
C VAL A 59 -0.32 -4.73 10.36
N MET A 60 -0.20 -3.44 10.67
CA MET A 60 0.24 -2.97 11.98
C MET A 60 -0.73 -1.92 12.52
N SER A 61 -0.89 -1.84 13.84
CA SER A 61 -1.69 -0.82 14.51
C SER A 61 -0.83 0.03 15.46
N SER A 62 -1.23 1.30 15.65
CA SER A 62 -0.56 2.24 16.55
C SER A 62 -1.55 3.22 17.15
N LYS A 63 -1.28 3.70 18.37
CA LYS A 63 -2.04 4.81 19.00
C LYS A 63 -1.37 6.17 18.82
N ASP A 64 -0.09 6.20 18.44
CA ASP A 64 0.75 7.39 18.51
C ASP A 64 1.67 7.60 17.29
N LEU A 65 1.58 6.71 16.28
CA LEU A 65 2.46 6.63 15.10
C LEU A 65 3.93 6.32 15.41
N GLN A 66 4.29 6.15 16.69
CA GLN A 66 5.65 5.89 17.15
C GLN A 66 5.86 4.44 17.56
N ASN A 67 4.83 3.81 18.12
CA ASN A 67 4.87 2.44 18.63
C ASN A 67 3.86 1.59 17.88
N TRP A 68 4.34 0.53 17.23
CA TRP A 68 3.58 -0.28 16.30
C TRP A 68 3.44 -1.71 16.81
N LYS A 69 2.23 -2.25 16.72
CA LYS A 69 1.87 -3.62 17.04
C LYS A 69 1.54 -4.36 15.74
N PHE A 70 2.09 -5.54 15.52
CA PHE A 70 1.65 -6.39 14.41
C PHE A 70 0.24 -6.94 14.65
N GLU A 71 -0.61 -6.87 13.63
CA GLU A 71 -1.92 -7.51 13.58
C GLU A 71 -1.89 -8.68 12.59
N LYS A 72 -2.99 -9.42 12.51
CA LYS A 72 -3.14 -10.47 11.50
C LYS A 72 -3.16 -9.85 10.10
N PRO A 73 -2.61 -10.55 9.08
CA PRO A 73 -2.72 -10.10 7.71
C PRO A 73 -4.19 -10.02 7.25
N VAL A 74 -4.44 -9.24 6.19
CA VAL A 74 -5.78 -9.11 5.60
C VAL A 74 -6.31 -10.47 5.10
N PHE A 75 -5.43 -11.23 4.45
CA PHE A 75 -5.75 -12.55 3.89
C PHE A 75 -4.95 -13.65 4.56
N ASP A 76 -5.64 -14.58 5.24
CA ASP A 76 -5.00 -15.79 5.77
C ASP A 76 -4.51 -16.74 4.66
N LYS A 77 -5.12 -16.66 3.47
CA LYS A 77 -4.78 -17.44 2.28
C LYS A 77 -4.87 -16.56 1.05
N ALA A 78 -4.01 -16.80 0.07
CA ALA A 78 -4.07 -16.12 -1.23
C ALA A 78 -5.48 -16.27 -1.85
N PRO A 79 -6.09 -15.18 -2.34
CA PRO A 79 -7.36 -15.26 -3.06
C PRO A 79 -7.25 -16.19 -4.27
N GLN A 80 -8.18 -17.15 -4.39
CA GLN A 80 -8.11 -18.21 -5.41
C GLN A 80 -8.14 -17.64 -6.83
N TRP A 81 -8.98 -16.64 -7.08
CA TRP A 81 -9.06 -15.98 -8.38
C TRP A 81 -7.71 -15.37 -8.81
N ALA A 82 -6.93 -14.87 -7.86
CA ALA A 82 -5.65 -14.21 -8.12
C ALA A 82 -4.57 -15.25 -8.46
N VAL A 83 -4.54 -16.38 -7.75
CA VAL A 83 -3.65 -17.51 -8.03
C VAL A 83 -3.90 -18.06 -9.44
N GLU A 84 -5.16 -18.13 -9.87
CA GLU A 84 -5.55 -18.58 -11.21
C GLU A 84 -5.23 -17.56 -12.30
N THR A 85 -5.42 -16.26 -12.01
CA THR A 85 -5.21 -15.17 -12.97
C THR A 85 -3.74 -14.86 -13.20
N VAL A 86 -2.93 -14.85 -12.13
CA VAL A 86 -1.55 -14.38 -12.14
C VAL A 86 -0.60 -15.54 -11.82
N LYS A 87 -0.07 -16.16 -12.89
CA LYS A 87 0.88 -17.28 -12.75
C LYS A 87 2.11 -16.85 -11.95
N GLY A 88 2.34 -17.52 -10.82
CA GLY A 88 3.46 -17.26 -9.92
C GLY A 88 3.09 -16.47 -8.67
N TYR A 89 1.88 -15.88 -8.62
CA TYR A 89 1.35 -15.29 -7.40
C TYR A 89 1.00 -16.40 -6.39
N ASN A 90 1.45 -16.22 -5.15
CA ASN A 90 1.31 -17.21 -4.07
C ASN A 90 0.85 -16.60 -2.74
N GLY A 91 0.30 -15.38 -2.78
CA GLY A 91 -0.16 -14.65 -1.58
C GLY A 91 0.79 -13.57 -1.08
N HIS A 92 2.01 -13.43 -1.62
CA HIS A 92 2.81 -12.23 -1.41
C HIS A 92 2.19 -11.07 -2.19
N THR A 93 1.41 -10.24 -1.50
CA THR A 93 0.49 -9.23 -2.07
C THR A 93 1.09 -7.85 -1.89
N TRP A 94 1.08 -7.03 -2.94
CA TRP A 94 1.86 -5.79 -2.97
C TRP A 94 0.99 -4.55 -2.93
N ALA A 95 1.59 -3.45 -2.49
CA ALA A 95 1.11 -2.08 -2.64
C ALA A 95 -0.39 -1.94 -2.32
N PRO A 96 -0.79 -2.21 -1.07
CA PRO A 96 -2.18 -1.99 -0.68
C PRO A 96 -2.50 -0.49 -0.72
N ASP A 97 -3.76 -0.14 -1.00
CA ASP A 97 -4.33 1.17 -0.74
C ASP A 97 -5.61 1.03 0.08
N ILE A 98 -5.89 1.99 0.95
CA ILE A 98 -6.99 1.92 1.91
C ILE A 98 -7.72 3.25 2.01
N ILE A 99 -9.04 3.21 1.81
CA ILE A 99 -9.93 4.36 2.01
C ILE A 99 -11.16 3.97 2.84
N PHE A 100 -11.77 4.94 3.51
CA PHE A 100 -13.08 4.77 4.12
C PHE A 100 -14.12 5.55 3.31
N HIS A 101 -15.10 4.84 2.77
CA HIS A 101 -16.14 5.44 1.92
C HIS A 101 -17.47 4.71 2.14
N ASN A 102 -18.58 5.44 2.13
CA ASN A 102 -19.93 4.89 2.32
C ASN A 102 -20.07 3.91 3.50
N GLY A 103 -19.39 4.19 4.62
CA GLY A 103 -19.51 3.42 5.86
C GLY A 103 -18.67 2.15 5.92
N VAL A 104 -17.80 1.87 4.94
CA VAL A 104 -16.96 0.67 4.91
C VAL A 104 -15.52 1.01 4.53
N TYR A 105 -14.57 0.22 5.00
CA TYR A 105 -13.17 0.30 4.60
C TYR A 105 -12.98 -0.48 3.31
N HIS A 106 -12.43 0.17 2.29
CA HIS A 106 -12.10 -0.41 1.01
C HIS A 106 -10.59 -0.55 0.88
N LEU A 107 -10.12 -1.77 0.67
CA LEU A 107 -8.71 -2.11 0.52
C LEU A 107 -8.44 -2.65 -0.88
N PHE A 108 -7.62 -1.94 -1.64
CA PHE A 108 -7.15 -2.36 -2.96
C PHE A 108 -5.76 -2.97 -2.83
N TYR A 109 -5.44 -3.92 -3.70
CA TYR A 109 -4.20 -4.68 -3.57
C TYR A 109 -3.71 -5.24 -4.91
N SER A 110 -2.40 -5.43 -5.02
CA SER A 110 -1.75 -5.90 -6.24
C SER A 110 -1.37 -7.37 -6.17
N CYS A 111 -1.76 -8.12 -7.19
CA CYS A 111 -1.31 -9.50 -7.43
C CYS A 111 -0.44 -9.51 -8.70
N SER A 112 0.84 -9.84 -8.56
CA SER A 112 1.81 -9.76 -9.65
C SER A 112 2.91 -10.82 -9.53
N ALA A 113 3.76 -10.86 -10.55
CA ALA A 113 5.03 -11.58 -10.57
C ALA A 113 6.14 -10.63 -11.04
N PHE A 114 7.25 -10.59 -10.31
CA PHE A 114 8.26 -9.53 -10.47
C PHE A 114 8.80 -9.43 -11.90
N GLY A 115 8.89 -8.18 -12.40
CA GLY A 115 9.41 -7.86 -13.73
C GLY A 115 8.48 -8.20 -14.90
N LYS A 116 7.21 -8.54 -14.64
CA LYS A 116 6.19 -8.86 -15.66
C LYS A 116 4.97 -7.98 -15.46
N ASN A 117 4.19 -7.77 -16.53
CA ASN A 117 2.87 -7.13 -16.45
C ASN A 117 1.69 -8.11 -16.57
N THR A 118 1.91 -9.39 -16.28
CA THR A 118 0.77 -10.28 -15.95
C THR A 118 0.39 -9.97 -14.52
N SER A 119 -0.53 -9.03 -14.33
CA SER A 119 -0.85 -8.48 -13.01
C SER A 119 -2.33 -8.13 -12.92
N ALA A 120 -2.83 -8.08 -11.70
CA ALA A 120 -4.20 -7.71 -11.43
C ALA A 120 -4.30 -6.93 -10.12
N ILE A 121 -5.22 -5.97 -10.09
CA ILE A 121 -5.61 -5.28 -8.85
C ILE A 121 -6.92 -5.91 -8.39
N GLY A 122 -6.96 -6.28 -7.11
CA GLY A 122 -8.14 -6.75 -6.41
C GLY A 122 -8.70 -5.71 -5.43
N HIS A 123 -9.91 -5.96 -4.95
CA HIS A 123 -10.61 -5.12 -3.98
C HIS A 123 -11.23 -5.98 -2.88
N ALA A 124 -11.03 -5.58 -1.63
CA ALA A 124 -11.68 -6.18 -0.47
C ALA A 124 -12.25 -5.11 0.45
N THR A 125 -13.31 -5.45 1.20
CA THR A 125 -13.93 -4.53 2.16
C THR A 125 -13.98 -5.10 3.56
N ASN A 126 -13.97 -4.23 4.57
CA ASN A 126 -14.24 -4.60 5.96
C ASN A 126 -15.09 -3.50 6.64
N PRO A 127 -16.15 -3.83 7.41
CA PRO A 127 -16.92 -2.82 8.15
C PRO A 127 -16.12 -2.07 9.21
N THR A 128 -15.03 -2.66 9.70
CA THR A 128 -14.21 -2.14 10.80
C THR A 128 -12.77 -2.62 10.68
N LEU A 129 -11.81 -1.84 11.17
CA LEU A 129 -10.40 -2.24 11.28
C LEU A 129 -10.04 -2.77 12.68
N ASP A 130 -10.91 -2.59 13.68
CA ASP A 130 -10.76 -3.17 15.00
C ASP A 130 -10.97 -4.70 14.97
N PRO A 131 -9.91 -5.52 15.15
CA PRO A 131 -10.00 -6.97 15.09
C PRO A 131 -10.79 -7.59 16.26
N SER A 132 -11.10 -6.81 17.30
CA SER A 132 -11.92 -7.27 18.43
C SER A 132 -13.43 -7.12 18.18
N SER A 133 -13.83 -6.36 17.15
CA SER A 133 -15.23 -6.18 16.80
C SER A 133 -15.82 -7.47 16.21
N PRO A 134 -17.07 -7.85 16.57
CA PRO A 134 -17.75 -8.98 15.95
C PRO A 134 -18.01 -8.78 14.44
N ASP A 135 -18.01 -7.52 13.97
CA ASP A 135 -18.21 -7.17 12.56
C ASP A 135 -16.91 -7.23 11.74
N PHE A 136 -15.75 -7.48 12.39
CA PHE A 136 -14.46 -7.55 11.71
C PHE A 136 -14.41 -8.74 10.76
N LYS A 137 -14.49 -8.46 9.45
CA LYS A 137 -14.43 -9.46 8.40
C LYS A 137 -14.04 -8.83 7.06
N TRP A 138 -12.84 -9.15 6.59
CA TRP A 138 -12.46 -8.87 5.21
C TRP A 138 -13.29 -9.73 4.24
N THR A 139 -13.92 -9.07 3.28
CA THR A 139 -14.68 -9.67 2.19
C THR A 139 -14.01 -9.31 0.88
N ASP A 140 -13.47 -10.31 0.18
CA ASP A 140 -12.86 -10.13 -1.14
C ASP A 140 -13.93 -10.02 -2.23
N HIS A 141 -13.84 -9.00 -3.07
CA HIS A 141 -14.74 -8.75 -4.21
C HIS A 141 -14.14 -9.19 -5.54
N GLY A 142 -12.89 -9.68 -5.51
CA GLY A 142 -12.23 -10.20 -6.68
C GLY A 142 -11.47 -9.13 -7.45
N LYS A 143 -11.30 -9.41 -8.75
CA LYS A 143 -10.49 -8.62 -9.67
C LYS A 143 -11.22 -7.37 -10.16
N VAL A 144 -10.59 -6.22 -10.00
CA VAL A 144 -11.06 -4.93 -10.54
C VAL A 144 -10.52 -4.71 -11.95
N ILE A 145 -9.21 -4.91 -12.13
CA ILE A 145 -8.53 -4.70 -13.42
C ILE A 145 -7.34 -5.64 -13.57
N GLN A 146 -6.95 -5.93 -14.83
CA GLN A 146 -5.80 -6.77 -15.15
C GLN A 146 -5.06 -6.28 -16.38
N SER A 147 -3.74 -6.28 -16.29
CA SER A 147 -2.84 -6.14 -17.43
C SER A 147 -2.48 -7.51 -18.02
N VAL A 148 -2.43 -7.56 -19.34
CA VAL A 148 -2.11 -8.73 -20.16
C VAL A 148 -0.92 -8.39 -21.06
N PRO A 149 0.18 -9.17 -20.99
CA PRO A 149 1.36 -8.94 -21.82
C PRO A 149 1.03 -8.91 -23.32
N ASN A 150 1.66 -8.00 -24.07
CA ASN A 150 1.43 -7.76 -25.53
C ASN A 150 0.04 -7.24 -25.90
N ARG A 151 -0.78 -6.86 -24.91
CA ARG A 151 -2.06 -6.17 -25.12
C ARG A 151 -2.03 -4.81 -24.43
N ASP A 152 -1.56 -4.80 -23.20
CA ASP A 152 -1.60 -3.63 -22.33
C ASP A 152 -0.19 -3.08 -22.12
N MET A 153 0.03 -1.84 -22.55
CA MET A 153 1.30 -1.12 -22.33
C MET A 153 1.31 -0.42 -20.96
N TRP A 154 0.85 -1.11 -19.93
CA TRP A 154 0.82 -0.66 -18.55
C TRP A 154 0.78 -1.88 -17.63
N ASN A 155 1.02 -1.68 -16.34
CA ASN A 155 1.03 -2.75 -15.36
C ASN A 155 -0.07 -2.52 -14.32
N ALA A 156 -0.96 -3.50 -14.11
CA ALA A 156 -2.04 -3.42 -13.12
C ALA A 156 -1.52 -3.74 -11.71
N ILE A 157 -0.74 -2.82 -11.15
CA ILE A 157 -0.27 -2.79 -9.76
C ILE A 157 -0.26 -1.35 -9.24
N ASP A 158 0.01 -1.20 -7.95
CA ASP A 158 0.12 0.08 -7.23
C ASP A 158 -1.16 0.93 -7.31
N PRO A 159 -2.32 0.41 -6.88
CA PRO A 159 -3.55 1.18 -6.85
C PRO A 159 -3.45 2.34 -5.84
N ASN A 160 -4.06 3.47 -6.17
CA ASN A 160 -4.54 4.47 -5.22
C ASN A 160 -5.98 4.86 -5.60
N ILE A 161 -6.83 5.03 -4.59
CA ILE A 161 -8.23 5.44 -4.80
C ILE A 161 -8.44 6.86 -4.31
N ILE A 162 -9.09 7.66 -5.15
CA ILE A 162 -9.53 9.00 -4.81
C ILE A 162 -11.00 9.21 -5.19
N ILE A 163 -11.77 9.78 -4.28
CA ILE A 163 -13.13 10.23 -4.54
C ILE A 163 -13.07 11.71 -4.92
N ASP A 164 -13.56 12.06 -6.11
CA ASP A 164 -13.58 13.46 -6.55
C ASP A 164 -14.66 14.30 -5.86
N GLU A 165 -14.68 15.60 -6.12
CA GLU A 165 -15.66 16.53 -5.53
C GLU A 165 -17.11 16.21 -5.88
N ASN A 166 -17.35 15.45 -6.95
CA ASN A 166 -18.68 15.02 -7.38
C ASN A 166 -19.07 13.67 -6.78
N GLY A 167 -18.23 13.07 -5.93
CA GLY A 167 -18.45 11.74 -5.36
C GLY A 167 -18.09 10.60 -6.31
N THR A 168 -17.35 10.87 -7.39
CA THR A 168 -16.95 9.83 -8.35
C THR A 168 -15.69 9.13 -7.85
N PRO A 169 -15.69 7.79 -7.73
CA PRO A 169 -14.49 7.03 -7.43
C PRO A 169 -13.59 6.88 -8.66
N TRP A 170 -12.31 7.17 -8.48
CA TRP A 170 -11.27 6.98 -9.45
C TRP A 170 -10.14 6.14 -8.88
N MET A 171 -9.49 5.34 -9.72
CA MET A 171 -8.28 4.61 -9.38
C MET A 171 -7.14 5.05 -10.29
N ASP A 172 -6.12 5.65 -9.72
CA ASP A 172 -4.82 5.75 -10.37
C ASP A 172 -3.95 4.55 -10.01
N PHE A 173 -3.17 4.08 -10.98
CA PHE A 173 -2.32 2.91 -10.81
C PHE A 173 -1.22 2.88 -11.88
N GLY A 174 -0.22 2.02 -11.69
CA GLY A 174 0.75 1.72 -12.73
C GLY A 174 2.18 1.70 -12.23
N SER A 175 3.00 0.93 -12.95
CA SER A 175 4.43 0.79 -12.72
C SER A 175 5.11 0.50 -14.04
N PHE A 176 6.14 1.27 -14.39
CA PHE A 176 6.92 1.17 -15.63
C PHE A 176 6.05 1.31 -16.91
N TRP A 177 6.38 0.57 -17.99
CA TRP A 177 5.66 0.59 -19.28
C TRP A 177 5.32 2.01 -19.78
N ASP A 178 4.06 2.29 -20.12
CA ASP A 178 3.58 3.61 -20.55
C ASP A 178 3.09 4.48 -19.37
N GLY A 179 3.60 4.19 -18.18
CA GLY A 179 3.44 4.99 -16.97
C GLY A 179 2.11 4.82 -16.24
N ILE A 180 1.76 5.88 -15.50
CA ILE A 180 0.62 5.94 -14.59
C ILE A 180 -0.67 6.17 -15.37
N LYS A 181 -1.65 5.33 -15.08
CA LYS A 181 -3.00 5.38 -15.64
C LYS A 181 -3.99 5.80 -14.56
N MET A 182 -5.15 6.26 -14.99
CA MET A 182 -6.29 6.53 -14.13
C MET A 182 -7.55 6.06 -14.82
N VAL A 183 -8.42 5.39 -14.06
CA VAL A 183 -9.69 4.85 -14.54
C VAL A 183 -10.83 5.25 -13.62
N LYS A 184 -11.99 5.50 -14.20
CA LYS A 184 -13.23 5.65 -13.44
C LYS A 184 -13.71 4.30 -12.95
N LEU A 185 -14.05 4.23 -11.67
CA LEU A 185 -14.61 3.02 -11.08
C LEU A 185 -16.14 3.05 -11.05
N THR A 186 -16.74 1.87 -10.94
CA THR A 186 -18.15 1.72 -10.57
C THR A 186 -18.41 2.31 -9.17
N PRO A 187 -19.66 2.70 -8.84
CA PRO A 187 -19.96 3.27 -7.51
C PRO A 187 -19.60 2.37 -6.31
N ASP A 188 -19.65 1.05 -6.50
CA ASP A 188 -19.21 0.06 -5.49
C ASP A 188 -17.71 -0.25 -5.53
N MET A 189 -17.00 0.36 -6.48
CA MET A 189 -15.56 0.26 -6.72
C MET A 189 -15.06 -1.16 -7.05
N ASN A 190 -15.96 -2.07 -7.40
CA ASN A 190 -15.64 -3.46 -7.74
C ASN A 190 -15.17 -3.66 -9.19
N GLY A 191 -15.26 -2.63 -10.03
CA GLY A 191 -14.83 -2.72 -11.43
C GLY A 191 -14.64 -1.35 -12.09
N VAL A 192 -14.14 -1.37 -13.32
CA VAL A 192 -14.05 -0.19 -14.18
C VAL A 192 -15.44 0.18 -14.69
N ALA A 193 -15.81 1.45 -14.61
CA ALA A 193 -17.10 1.95 -15.07
C ALA A 193 -17.28 1.78 -16.59
N GLN A 194 -18.55 1.71 -17.02
CA GLN A 194 -18.91 1.66 -18.45
C GLN A 194 -19.87 2.82 -18.79
N PRO A 195 -19.64 3.54 -19.90
CA PRO A 195 -18.48 3.46 -20.79
C PRO A 195 -17.17 3.79 -20.05
N GLU A 196 -16.08 3.14 -20.45
CA GLU A 196 -14.77 3.34 -19.81
C GLU A 196 -14.26 4.78 -20.00
N GLU A 197 -13.61 5.31 -18.96
CA GLU A 197 -13.01 6.63 -18.95
C GLU A 197 -11.59 6.52 -18.39
N TRP A 198 -10.60 6.82 -19.24
CA TRP A 198 -9.18 6.57 -18.97
C TRP A 198 -8.34 7.82 -19.20
N TYR A 199 -7.35 8.02 -18.33
CA TYR A 199 -6.34 9.07 -18.47
C TYR A 199 -4.94 8.50 -18.26
N SER A 200 -3.94 9.13 -18.88
CA SER A 200 -2.53 8.92 -18.52
C SER A 200 -2.07 10.12 -17.71
N LEU A 201 -1.60 9.87 -16.49
CA LEU A 201 -1.31 10.94 -15.54
C LEU A 201 0.17 11.31 -15.50
N SER A 202 1.06 10.32 -15.58
CA SER A 202 2.50 10.50 -15.48
C SER A 202 3.24 9.48 -16.31
N ARG A 203 4.31 9.89 -16.98
CA ARG A 203 5.16 9.01 -17.80
C ARG A 203 6.61 9.41 -17.69
N ARG A 204 7.49 8.45 -17.91
CA ARG A 204 8.91 8.70 -18.16
C ARG A 204 9.32 8.32 -19.56
N PRO A 205 10.39 8.92 -20.12
CA PRO A 205 10.93 8.50 -21.40
C PRO A 205 11.15 6.99 -21.43
N ARG A 206 10.62 6.35 -22.47
CA ARG A 206 10.73 4.91 -22.70
C ARG A 206 11.36 4.65 -24.06
N THR A 207 12.27 3.69 -24.12
CA THR A 207 12.76 3.10 -25.37
C THR A 207 11.73 2.10 -25.92
N PHE A 208 10.95 2.52 -26.92
CA PHE A 208 9.85 1.72 -27.49
C PHE A 208 10.27 0.48 -28.30
N ASN A 209 11.54 0.36 -28.68
CA ASN A 209 12.05 -0.83 -29.38
C ASN A 209 12.36 -2.00 -28.42
N LEU A 210 12.23 -1.81 -27.10
CA LEU A 210 12.31 -2.90 -26.13
C LEU A 210 11.07 -3.78 -26.22
N ASP A 211 11.23 -5.10 -26.06
CA ASP A 211 10.10 -6.05 -26.02
C ASP A 211 9.03 -5.58 -25.02
N GLU A 212 7.77 -5.51 -25.46
CA GLU A 212 6.62 -5.06 -24.67
C GLU A 212 6.37 -5.93 -23.43
N LYS A 213 6.88 -7.16 -23.38
CA LYS A 213 6.83 -8.01 -22.18
C LYS A 213 7.76 -7.51 -21.08
N ASN A 214 8.73 -6.66 -21.41
CA ASN A 214 9.70 -6.11 -20.46
C ASN A 214 9.25 -4.74 -19.93
N ALA A 215 9.52 -4.53 -18.64
CA ALA A 215 9.25 -3.27 -17.95
C ALA A 215 9.88 -2.05 -18.64
N GLY A 216 11.01 -2.22 -19.33
CA GLY A 216 11.74 -1.16 -20.01
C GLY A 216 12.38 -0.14 -19.06
N ASP A 217 12.59 1.07 -19.55
CA ASP A 217 13.34 2.16 -18.89
C ASP A 217 12.48 3.36 -18.48
N GLY A 218 11.16 3.30 -18.71
CA GLY A 218 10.18 4.28 -18.25
C GLY A 218 9.88 4.16 -16.75
N ALA A 219 10.89 4.29 -15.89
CA ALA A 219 10.83 4.00 -14.45
C ALA A 219 10.01 5.05 -13.65
N VAL A 220 8.69 4.89 -13.66
CA VAL A 220 7.71 5.59 -12.82
C VAL A 220 6.69 4.59 -12.28
N GLU A 221 6.35 4.69 -11.00
CA GLU A 221 5.37 3.82 -10.35
C GLU A 221 4.77 4.46 -9.08
N ALA A 222 3.96 3.70 -8.33
CA ALA A 222 3.41 4.08 -7.04
C ALA A 222 2.75 5.47 -7.03
N PRO A 223 1.68 5.66 -7.82
CA PRO A 223 0.98 6.92 -7.86
C PRO A 223 0.13 7.06 -6.59
N PHE A 224 0.01 8.30 -6.10
CA PHE A 224 -0.85 8.61 -4.97
C PHE A 224 -1.39 10.03 -5.13
N ILE A 225 -2.72 10.18 -5.10
CA ILE A 225 -3.38 11.47 -5.23
C ILE A 225 -3.90 11.94 -3.86
N MET A 226 -3.44 13.12 -3.45
CA MET A 226 -3.99 13.83 -2.28
C MET A 226 -4.57 15.17 -2.73
N LYS A 227 -5.76 15.51 -2.23
CA LYS A 227 -6.31 16.86 -2.38
C LYS A 227 -5.80 17.77 -1.25
N HIS A 228 -5.29 18.94 -1.59
CA HIS A 228 -4.90 19.98 -0.64
C HIS A 228 -5.27 21.36 -1.19
N GLY A 229 -6.06 22.12 -0.44
CA GLY A 229 -6.65 23.37 -0.91
C GLY A 229 -7.43 23.15 -2.21
N ASP A 230 -7.16 23.99 -3.21
CA ASP A 230 -7.84 23.96 -4.51
C ASP A 230 -7.18 23.02 -5.54
N TYR A 231 -6.26 22.15 -5.13
CA TYR A 231 -5.50 21.30 -6.04
C TYR A 231 -5.51 19.83 -5.62
N TYR A 232 -5.47 18.97 -6.63
CA TYR A 232 -5.06 17.58 -6.52
C TYR A 232 -3.56 17.49 -6.76
N TYR A 233 -2.83 16.81 -5.89
CA TYR A 233 -1.39 16.56 -6.01
C TYR A 233 -1.19 15.09 -6.32
N LEU A 234 -0.59 14.81 -7.48
CA LEU A 234 -0.17 13.47 -7.88
C LEU A 234 1.28 13.29 -7.46
N PHE A 235 1.50 12.46 -6.45
CA PHE A 235 2.81 11.94 -6.10
C PHE A 235 3.08 10.69 -6.93
N VAL A 236 4.33 10.52 -7.35
CA VAL A 236 4.81 9.31 -8.04
C VAL A 236 6.23 9.01 -7.59
N SER A 237 6.62 7.75 -7.69
CA SER A 237 7.99 7.35 -7.44
C SER A 237 8.75 7.16 -8.74
N PHE A 238 9.90 7.81 -8.86
CA PHE A 238 10.79 7.70 -10.01
C PHE A 238 12.00 6.84 -9.71
N ASP A 239 12.55 6.26 -10.78
CA ASP A 239 13.74 5.41 -10.79
C ASP A 239 13.51 4.07 -10.06
N TYR A 240 14.55 3.46 -9.47
CA TYR A 240 14.53 2.05 -9.11
C TYR A 240 14.45 1.83 -7.60
N CYS A 241 13.36 1.19 -7.17
CA CYS A 241 13.23 0.55 -5.87
C CYS A 241 14.03 -0.76 -5.80
N CYS A 242 13.92 -1.43 -4.66
CA CYS A 242 14.08 -2.87 -4.53
C CYS A 242 15.49 -3.40 -4.83
N LYS A 243 16.51 -2.52 -4.71
CA LYS A 243 17.92 -2.82 -4.93
C LYS A 243 18.78 -2.55 -3.68
N GLY A 244 18.16 -2.46 -2.50
CA GLY A 244 18.83 -2.18 -1.23
C GLY A 244 19.68 -0.90 -1.32
N LEU A 245 20.97 -1.01 -1.03
CA LEU A 245 21.93 0.11 -1.14
C LEU A 245 22.10 0.68 -2.55
N LYS A 246 21.67 -0.03 -3.60
CA LYS A 246 21.72 0.42 -5.00
C LYS A 246 20.39 1.03 -5.48
N SER A 247 19.38 1.12 -4.61
CA SER A 247 18.15 1.84 -4.92
C SER A 247 18.49 3.32 -5.10
N ASN A 248 17.85 3.98 -6.07
CA ASN A 248 17.96 5.43 -6.31
C ASN A 248 16.56 6.08 -6.40
N TYR A 249 15.60 5.41 -5.78
CA TYR A 249 14.19 5.77 -5.70
C TYR A 249 13.99 7.17 -5.10
N LYS A 250 13.06 7.93 -5.67
CA LYS A 250 12.72 9.28 -5.22
C LYS A 250 11.25 9.59 -5.49
N VAL A 251 10.68 10.52 -4.71
CA VAL A 251 9.31 10.98 -4.90
C VAL A 251 9.27 12.29 -5.66
N MET A 252 8.42 12.33 -6.68
CA MET A 252 8.13 13.49 -7.49
C MET A 252 6.66 13.87 -7.35
N VAL A 253 6.33 15.14 -7.59
CA VAL A 253 4.95 15.64 -7.51
C VAL A 253 4.62 16.58 -8.66
N GLY A 254 3.38 16.55 -9.09
CA GLY A 254 2.73 17.61 -9.86
C GLY A 254 1.33 17.87 -9.31
N ARG A 255 0.69 18.95 -9.74
CA ARG A 255 -0.66 19.31 -9.30
C ARG A 255 -1.61 19.64 -10.45
N SER A 256 -2.90 19.45 -10.22
CA SER A 256 -3.97 19.82 -11.14
C SER A 256 -5.18 20.37 -10.39
N LYS A 257 -6.01 21.16 -11.08
CA LYS A 257 -7.31 21.62 -10.57
C LYS A 257 -8.39 20.54 -10.65
N THR A 258 -8.20 19.55 -11.51
CA THR A 258 -9.11 18.42 -11.74
C THR A 258 -8.39 17.12 -11.45
N VAL A 259 -9.09 16.16 -10.85
CA VAL A 259 -8.50 14.86 -10.48
C VAL A 259 -7.96 14.10 -11.70
N THR A 260 -8.52 14.32 -12.88
CA THR A 260 -8.09 13.67 -14.14
C THR A 260 -6.90 14.36 -14.81
N GLY A 261 -6.32 15.39 -14.19
CA GLY A 261 -5.25 16.18 -14.76
C GLY A 261 -5.70 17.20 -15.81
N PRO A 262 -4.75 17.79 -16.57
CA PRO A 262 -3.33 17.46 -16.57
C PRO A 262 -2.64 17.87 -15.26
N TYR A 263 -1.71 17.05 -14.80
CA TYR A 263 -0.84 17.35 -13.66
C TYR A 263 0.43 18.03 -14.15
N LEU A 264 0.72 19.22 -13.62
CA LEU A 264 1.89 20.03 -13.98
C LEU A 264 2.84 20.15 -12.79
N ASP A 265 4.14 20.20 -13.05
CA ASP A 265 5.16 20.49 -12.03
C ASP A 265 5.36 22.00 -11.78
N LYS A 266 6.30 22.37 -10.91
CA LYS A 266 6.64 23.77 -10.57
C LYS A 266 6.99 24.63 -11.77
N ASP A 267 7.59 24.02 -12.80
CA ASP A 267 8.02 24.70 -14.02
C ASP A 267 6.95 24.65 -15.12
N GLY A 268 5.76 24.11 -14.81
CA GLY A 268 4.62 24.02 -15.73
C GLY A 268 4.72 22.86 -16.72
N LYS A 269 5.65 21.92 -16.54
CA LYS A 269 5.80 20.76 -17.42
C LYS A 269 4.81 19.66 -17.02
N ALA A 270 4.09 19.12 -18.00
CA ALA A 270 3.11 18.07 -17.78
C ALA A 270 3.79 16.73 -17.39
N MET A 271 3.24 16.07 -16.36
CA MET A 271 3.77 14.80 -15.85
C MET A 271 3.65 13.66 -16.88
N ASP A 272 2.61 13.65 -17.72
CA ASP A 272 2.47 12.69 -18.82
C ASP A 272 3.50 12.90 -19.95
N LYS A 273 4.27 14.00 -19.89
CA LYS A 273 5.43 14.32 -20.73
C LYS A 273 6.76 14.31 -19.93
N GLY A 274 6.80 13.62 -18.79
CA GLY A 274 7.99 13.51 -17.94
C GLY A 274 8.32 14.76 -17.13
N GLY A 275 7.31 15.57 -16.80
CA GLY A 275 7.37 16.55 -15.72
C GLY A 275 7.32 15.89 -14.35
N GLY A 276 7.63 16.67 -13.32
CA GLY A 276 7.59 16.27 -11.91
C GLY A 276 8.59 17.09 -11.10
N SER A 277 8.14 17.70 -10.02
CA SER A 277 9.00 18.41 -9.06
C SER A 277 9.45 17.46 -7.96
N LEU A 278 10.73 17.50 -7.61
CA LEU A 278 11.28 16.68 -6.54
C LEU A 278 10.65 17.04 -5.18
N VAL A 279 10.16 16.03 -4.47
CA VAL A 279 9.69 16.16 -3.07
C VAL A 279 10.79 15.71 -2.11
N ILE A 280 11.25 14.47 -2.28
CA ILE A 280 12.27 13.86 -1.43
C ILE A 280 13.02 12.77 -2.20
N GLN A 281 14.31 12.61 -1.91
CA GLN A 281 15.18 11.58 -2.50
C GLN A 281 16.14 11.03 -1.45
N GLY A 282 16.86 9.96 -1.79
CA GLY A 282 17.91 9.40 -0.94
C GLY A 282 18.97 10.44 -0.53
N ASN A 283 19.64 10.15 0.58
CA ASN A 283 20.72 10.94 1.17
C ASN A 283 21.81 9.99 1.74
N LYS A 284 22.68 10.49 2.62
CA LYS A 284 23.75 9.67 3.25
C LYS A 284 23.22 8.56 4.16
N ASP A 285 22.02 8.70 4.70
CA ASP A 285 21.40 7.79 5.67
C ASP A 285 20.43 6.82 4.98
N TYR A 286 19.89 7.19 3.82
CA TYR A 286 18.95 6.39 3.04
C TYR A 286 19.30 6.38 1.54
N ALA A 287 19.52 5.20 0.95
CA ALA A 287 19.91 5.07 -0.46
C ALA A 287 18.82 5.54 -1.44
N GLY A 288 17.55 5.27 -1.12
CA GLY A 288 16.40 5.71 -1.88
C GLY A 288 15.13 5.71 -1.01
N ILE A 289 14.13 6.48 -1.42
CA ILE A 289 12.85 6.67 -0.73
C ILE A 289 11.73 6.80 -1.74
N GLY A 290 10.61 6.14 -1.52
CA GLY A 290 9.47 6.18 -2.43
C GLY A 290 8.35 5.24 -2.02
N HIS A 291 7.45 4.97 -2.97
CA HIS A 291 6.14 4.38 -2.73
C HIS A 291 5.43 5.07 -1.57
N ASN A 292 5.11 6.35 -1.76
CA ASN A 292 4.55 7.16 -0.70
C ASN A 292 3.04 7.13 -0.70
N ALA A 293 2.49 7.36 0.48
CA ALA A 293 1.13 7.82 0.70
C ALA A 293 1.15 9.22 1.31
N ALA A 294 0.08 9.98 1.13
CA ALA A 294 -0.06 11.33 1.68
C ALA A 294 -1.49 11.57 2.18
N TYR A 295 -1.63 11.98 3.44
CA TYR A 295 -2.96 12.13 4.05
C TYR A 295 -3.07 13.40 4.88
N HIS A 296 -4.27 13.97 4.93
CA HIS A 296 -4.65 14.90 5.98
C HIS A 296 -5.21 14.11 7.16
N LEU A 297 -4.50 14.07 8.29
CA LEU A 297 -4.88 13.33 9.50
C LEU A 297 -4.72 14.23 10.72
N ASP A 298 -5.75 14.28 11.58
CA ASP A 298 -5.74 15.05 12.84
C ASP A 298 -5.26 16.51 12.70
N GLY A 299 -5.66 17.18 11.61
CA GLY A 299 -5.33 18.59 11.36
C GLY A 299 -3.94 18.83 10.79
N LYS A 300 -3.20 17.77 10.42
CA LYS A 300 -1.87 17.85 9.82
C LYS A 300 -1.81 17.03 8.54
N ASP A 301 -0.91 17.42 7.64
CA ASP A 301 -0.61 16.62 6.47
C ASP A 301 0.60 15.72 6.77
N TYR A 302 0.48 14.45 6.44
CA TYR A 302 1.51 13.45 6.65
C TYR A 302 1.95 12.83 5.34
N PHE A 303 3.25 12.64 5.22
CA PHE A 303 3.90 11.83 4.20
C PHE A 303 4.35 10.52 4.84
N ILE A 304 3.93 9.39 4.25
CA ILE A 304 4.28 8.04 4.67
C ILE A 304 4.96 7.34 3.50
N SER A 305 6.04 6.62 3.74
CA SER A 305 6.83 5.97 2.68
C SER A 305 7.74 4.90 3.30
N HIS A 306 8.40 4.10 2.46
CA HIS A 306 9.57 3.35 2.89
C HIS A 306 10.86 3.98 2.35
N ALA A 307 11.96 3.83 3.09
CA ALA A 307 13.30 4.22 2.63
C ALA A 307 14.34 3.15 2.95
N TYR A 308 15.31 2.95 2.07
CA TYR A 308 16.35 1.93 2.21
C TYR A 308 17.50 2.44 3.10
N SER A 309 17.55 2.00 4.35
CA SER A 309 18.52 2.45 5.36
C SER A 309 19.94 2.04 5.01
N VAL A 310 20.87 3.00 4.92
CA VAL A 310 22.30 2.72 4.65
C VAL A 310 22.94 2.01 5.84
N ALA A 311 22.59 2.41 7.06
CA ALA A 311 23.12 1.82 8.29
C ALA A 311 22.67 0.36 8.51
N GLU A 312 21.54 -0.02 7.90
CA GLU A 312 20.96 -1.38 7.98
C GLU A 312 21.03 -2.09 6.62
N GLU A 313 22.13 -1.89 5.87
CA GLU A 313 22.47 -2.62 4.63
C GLU A 313 21.38 -2.59 3.54
N GLY A 314 20.61 -1.50 3.49
CA GLY A 314 19.52 -1.30 2.55
C GLY A 314 18.19 -1.89 2.99
N ALA A 315 18.01 -2.22 4.27
CA ALA A 315 16.71 -2.64 4.81
C ALA A 315 15.65 -1.53 4.59
N PRO A 316 14.44 -1.86 4.12
CA PRO A 316 13.38 -0.88 3.89
C PRO A 316 12.70 -0.54 5.23
N LYS A 317 12.76 0.73 5.62
CA LYS A 317 12.27 1.25 6.91
C LYS A 317 11.08 2.18 6.71
N LEU A 318 10.12 2.13 7.63
CA LEU A 318 8.99 3.05 7.64
C LEU A 318 9.45 4.48 7.89
N ILE A 319 9.04 5.39 7.00
CA ILE A 319 9.21 6.84 7.14
C ILE A 319 7.82 7.45 7.30
N ILE A 320 7.63 8.18 8.40
CA ILE A 320 6.44 9.02 8.63
C ILE A 320 6.96 10.42 8.94
N ARG A 321 6.53 11.40 8.17
CA ARG A 321 6.92 12.80 8.33
C ARG A 321 5.71 13.70 8.20
N GLU A 322 5.71 14.77 8.97
CA GLU A 322 4.78 15.87 8.72
C GLU A 322 5.19 16.52 7.39
N MET A 323 4.21 16.71 6.52
CA MET A 323 4.35 17.42 5.26
C MET A 323 3.86 18.86 5.45
N THR A 324 4.67 19.81 5.02
CA THR A 324 4.35 21.24 5.08
C THR A 324 4.29 21.81 3.68
N TRP A 325 3.90 23.08 3.53
CA TRP A 325 3.60 23.68 2.23
C TRP A 325 4.28 25.03 2.05
N THR A 326 4.82 25.29 0.87
CA THR A 326 5.35 26.60 0.49
C THR A 326 4.25 27.65 0.32
N PRO A 327 4.62 28.95 0.30
CA PRO A 327 3.91 30.10 -0.27
C PRO A 327 2.80 29.81 -1.26
N ASP A 328 3.28 29.20 -2.34
CA ASP A 328 2.62 28.94 -3.61
C ASP A 328 2.02 27.53 -3.69
N GLY A 329 1.96 26.81 -2.56
CA GLY A 329 1.26 25.54 -2.39
C GLY A 329 2.00 24.34 -2.96
N TRP A 330 3.29 24.17 -2.68
CA TRP A 330 4.02 22.94 -3.00
C TRP A 330 4.45 22.21 -1.73
N PRO A 331 4.40 20.87 -1.73
CA PRO A 331 4.74 20.09 -0.55
C PRO A 331 6.24 20.16 -0.25
N ILE A 332 6.55 20.18 1.04
CA ILE A 332 7.89 20.09 1.62
C ILE A 332 7.88 18.91 2.60
N VAL A 333 8.79 17.97 2.38
CA VAL A 333 9.03 16.83 3.26
C VAL A 333 10.52 16.78 3.57
N ASN A 334 10.88 16.65 4.84
CA ASN A 334 12.27 16.56 5.29
C ASN A 334 12.49 15.25 6.06
N PHE A 335 13.73 14.74 6.06
CA PHE A 335 14.14 13.63 6.92
C PHE A 335 14.19 14.02 8.39
#